data_AF-A0A9D6IM77-F1
#
_entry.id   AF-A0A9D6IM77-F1
#
_cell.length_a   1.000
_cell.length_b   1.000
_cell.length_c   1.000
_cell.angle_alpha   90.00
_cell.angle_beta   90.00
_cell.angle_gamma   90.00
#
_symmetry.space_group_name_H-M   'P 1'
#
loop_
_entity.id
_entity.type
_entity.pdbx_description
1 polymer ?
#
loop_
_entity_poly.entity_id
_entity_poly.type
_entity_poly.pdbx_seq_one_letter_code
_entity_poly.pdbx_strand_id
1 'polypeptide(L)'
;MTKILAQLDERSRSALSSVPEAGMGFYIVRARLRHNKAIDQVCVIGGDFLVVPQDHPDFVSISDLTPGTGFPTEPGVRVSAAITAPASLAAPASLPPGYIPSPGAIPLFVRVTLTARTLFYRFSGMAIDPCFDGRTLRRGTYLTTESDHGYANTGFAAVGRYALPLPVPASILFVYQLPAGTDLFVGTVMPNYGQAGGGVEARLRADAVPTWKTIIALPDY
;
A
#
# COMPACT_ATOMS: atom_id res chain seq x y z
N MET A 1 -5.63 -24.15 -17.51
CA MET A 1 -6.06 -24.50 -16.14
C MET A 1 -6.57 -23.24 -15.46
N THR A 2 -7.66 -23.33 -14.71
CA THR A 2 -8.19 -22.20 -13.94
C THR A 2 -7.25 -21.92 -12.76
N LYS A 3 -6.69 -20.70 -12.70
CA LYS A 3 -5.82 -20.27 -11.61
C LYS A 3 -6.63 -20.02 -10.34
N ILE A 4 -6.03 -20.31 -9.19
CA ILE A 4 -6.68 -20.24 -7.87
C ILE A 4 -6.29 -18.93 -7.18
N LEU A 5 -7.26 -18.23 -6.59
CA LEU A 5 -6.98 -17.11 -5.70
C LEU A 5 -6.60 -17.62 -4.30
N ALA A 6 -5.40 -17.25 -3.83
CA ALA A 6 -4.92 -17.62 -2.50
C ALA A 6 -5.24 -16.55 -1.47
N GLN A 7 -5.46 -16.99 -0.23
CA GLN A 7 -5.65 -16.13 0.94
C GLN A 7 -4.74 -16.55 2.08
N LEU A 8 -4.24 -15.62 2.88
CA LEU A 8 -3.48 -15.98 4.07
C LEU A 8 -4.33 -16.73 5.11
N ASP A 9 -3.70 -17.66 5.82
CA ASP A 9 -4.25 -18.25 7.04
C ASP A 9 -4.25 -17.25 8.22
N GLU A 10 -5.02 -17.57 9.26
CA GLU A 10 -5.22 -16.67 10.41
C GLU A 10 -3.91 -16.29 11.11
N ARG A 11 -3.01 -17.27 11.26
CA ARG A 11 -1.70 -17.05 11.89
C ARG A 11 -0.85 -16.05 11.10
N SER A 12 -0.83 -16.19 9.78
CA SER A 12 -0.09 -15.30 8.89
C SER A 12 -0.73 -13.91 8.83
N ARG A 13 -2.06 -13.81 8.92
CA ARG A 13 -2.78 -12.53 9.04
C ARG A 13 -2.40 -11.77 10.29
N SER A 14 -2.39 -12.43 11.46
CA SER A 14 -1.97 -11.77 12.70
C SER A 14 -0.52 -11.28 12.60
N ALA A 15 0.35 -12.06 11.95
CA ALA A 15 1.74 -11.69 11.75
C ALA A 15 1.93 -10.49 10.80
N LEU A 16 1.05 -10.26 9.82
CA LEU A 16 1.14 -9.08 8.94
C LEU A 16 1.05 -7.75 9.70
N SER A 17 0.32 -7.71 10.82
CA SER A 17 0.21 -6.49 11.61
C SER A 17 1.53 -5.98 12.16
N SER A 18 2.53 -6.86 12.24
CA SER A 18 3.88 -6.55 12.73
C SER A 18 4.83 -6.04 11.64
N VAL A 19 4.42 -6.05 10.37
CA VAL A 19 5.27 -5.69 9.23
C VAL A 19 4.80 -4.40 8.58
N PRO A 20 5.74 -3.50 8.20
CA PRO A 20 5.37 -2.29 7.49
C PRO A 20 4.70 -2.63 6.16
N GLU A 21 3.63 -1.90 5.84
CA GLU A 21 3.05 -1.99 4.51
C GLU A 21 4.00 -1.36 3.47
N ALA A 22 3.88 -1.84 2.24
CA ALA A 22 4.60 -1.36 1.06
C ALA A 22 3.84 -0.23 0.33
N GLY A 23 2.87 0.39 1.02
CA GLY A 23 2.01 1.45 0.51
C GLY A 23 0.54 1.05 0.53
N MET A 24 -0.30 1.93 1.09
CA MET A 24 -1.78 1.94 0.94
C MET A 24 -2.50 0.57 1.08
N GLY A 25 -2.04 -0.31 1.98
CA GLY A 25 -2.69 -1.58 2.28
C GLY A 25 -2.09 -2.79 1.58
N PHE A 26 -1.02 -2.61 0.81
CA PHE A 26 -0.25 -3.69 0.22
C PHE A 26 0.93 -4.09 1.11
N TYR A 27 1.24 -5.37 1.17
CA TYR A 27 2.38 -5.90 1.90
C TYR A 27 3.20 -6.77 0.97
N ILE A 28 4.52 -6.69 1.06
CA ILE A 28 5.44 -7.56 0.33
C ILE A 28 5.99 -8.59 1.32
N VAL A 29 5.72 -9.87 1.08
CA VAL A 29 6.13 -10.97 1.98
C VAL A 29 6.60 -12.19 1.21
N ARG A 30 7.17 -13.17 1.93
CA ARG A 30 7.47 -14.51 1.40
C ARG A 30 6.35 -15.47 1.76
N ALA A 31 5.83 -16.22 0.79
CA ALA A 31 4.77 -17.19 1.04
C ALA A 31 5.23 -18.62 0.78
N ARG A 32 4.65 -19.59 1.50
CA ARG A 32 4.77 -21.01 1.17
C ARG A 32 3.37 -21.51 0.81
N LEU A 33 3.22 -21.94 -0.44
CA LEU A 33 1.97 -22.51 -0.93
C LEU A 33 1.82 -23.97 -0.48
N ARG A 34 0.61 -24.53 -0.67
CA ARG A 34 0.35 -25.97 -0.43
C ARG A 34 1.40 -26.82 -1.16
N HIS A 35 1.87 -27.88 -0.50
CA HIS A 35 2.98 -28.76 -0.92
C HIS A 35 4.39 -28.17 -0.81
N ASN A 36 4.63 -27.22 0.13
CA ASN A 36 5.96 -26.69 0.46
C ASN A 36 6.68 -25.92 -0.67
N LYS A 37 5.98 -25.56 -1.75
CA LYS A 37 6.57 -24.70 -2.79
C LYS A 37 6.66 -23.27 -2.24
N ALA A 38 7.87 -22.83 -1.95
CA ALA A 38 8.13 -21.44 -1.54
C ALA A 38 7.96 -20.51 -2.75
N ILE A 39 7.31 -19.37 -2.54
CA ILE A 39 7.35 -18.22 -3.43
C ILE A 39 8.14 -17.13 -2.73
N ASP A 40 9.22 -16.70 -3.37
CA ASP A 40 10.20 -15.77 -2.81
C ASP A 40 9.66 -14.36 -2.57
N GLN A 41 8.62 -13.95 -3.31
CA GLN A 41 7.99 -12.65 -3.13
C GLN A 41 6.54 -12.69 -3.62
N VAL A 42 5.61 -12.32 -2.73
CA VAL A 42 4.19 -12.16 -3.06
C VAL A 42 3.70 -10.81 -2.52
N CYS A 43 2.76 -10.20 -3.24
CA CYS A 43 2.00 -9.09 -2.72
C CYS A 43 0.81 -9.64 -1.93
N VAL A 44 0.59 -9.11 -0.73
CA VAL A 44 -0.61 -9.35 0.05
C VAL A 44 -1.47 -8.10 0.10
N ILE A 45 -2.72 -8.23 -0.31
CA ILE A 45 -3.72 -7.17 -0.27
C ILE A 45 -4.40 -7.25 1.09
N GLY A 46 -4.16 -6.29 1.97
CA GLY A 46 -4.49 -6.46 3.38
C GLY A 46 -5.98 -6.57 3.70
N GLY A 47 -6.88 -6.03 2.88
CA GLY A 47 -8.34 -6.07 3.14
C GLY A 47 -8.88 -7.49 3.30
N ASP A 48 -8.71 -8.31 2.24
CA ASP A 48 -9.09 -9.72 2.25
C ASP A 48 -7.90 -10.66 2.44
N PHE A 49 -6.70 -10.13 2.71
CA PHE A 49 -5.45 -10.88 2.84
C PHE A 49 -5.15 -11.80 1.65
N LEU A 50 -5.48 -11.32 0.44
CA LEU A 50 -5.27 -12.04 -0.80
C LEU A 50 -3.79 -12.09 -1.15
N VAL A 51 -3.30 -13.26 -1.55
CA VAL A 51 -1.91 -13.49 -1.92
C VAL A 51 -1.80 -13.51 -3.44
N VAL A 52 -1.05 -12.54 -3.97
CA VAL A 52 -0.84 -12.33 -5.40
C VAL A 52 0.65 -12.46 -5.71
N PRO A 53 1.13 -13.61 -6.20
CA PRO A 53 2.50 -13.74 -6.72
C PRO A 53 2.71 -12.89 -7.97
N GLN A 54 3.98 -12.61 -8.28
CA GLN A 54 4.35 -11.89 -9.51
C GLN A 54 3.90 -12.65 -10.77
N ASP A 55 4.30 -13.92 -10.89
CA ASP A 55 3.85 -14.84 -11.93
C ASP A 55 3.82 -16.27 -11.33
N HIS A 56 2.73 -16.99 -11.56
CA HIS A 56 2.60 -18.38 -11.10
C HIS A 56 1.59 -19.17 -11.96
N PRO A 57 1.87 -20.43 -12.34
CA PRO A 57 0.97 -21.23 -13.18
C PRO A 57 -0.36 -21.60 -12.50
N ASP A 58 -0.33 -21.85 -11.18
CA ASP A 58 -1.49 -22.35 -10.44
C ASP A 58 -2.30 -21.26 -9.71
N PHE A 59 -1.73 -20.06 -9.53
CA PHE A 59 -2.31 -19.01 -8.69
C PHE A 59 -2.50 -17.73 -9.49
N VAL A 60 -3.57 -17.00 -9.17
CA VAL A 60 -3.83 -15.69 -9.76
C VAL A 60 -2.69 -14.75 -9.38
N SER A 61 -2.00 -14.24 -10.40
CA SER A 61 -0.76 -13.47 -10.30
C SER A 61 -0.93 -12.06 -10.86
N ILE A 62 0.08 -11.21 -10.67
CA ILE A 62 0.07 -9.84 -11.23
C ILE A 62 -0.14 -9.87 -12.75
N SER A 63 0.55 -10.79 -13.43
CA SER A 63 0.42 -10.98 -14.88
C SER A 63 -1.00 -11.31 -15.33
N ASP A 64 -1.79 -11.98 -14.49
CA ASP A 64 -3.18 -12.31 -14.82
C ASP A 64 -4.13 -11.13 -14.65
N LEU A 65 -3.81 -10.20 -13.73
CA LEU A 65 -4.63 -9.02 -13.39
C LEU A 65 -4.31 -7.82 -14.29
N THR A 66 -3.12 -7.79 -14.88
CA THR A 66 -2.67 -6.69 -15.76
C THR A 66 -3.61 -6.42 -16.94
N PRO A 67 -4.26 -7.42 -17.57
CA PRO A 67 -5.26 -7.20 -18.62
C PRO A 67 -6.58 -6.56 -18.15
N GLY A 68 -6.73 -6.23 -16.86
CA GLY A 68 -7.96 -5.65 -16.31
C GLY A 68 -9.04 -6.69 -15.98
N THR A 69 -8.68 -7.98 -15.94
CA THR A 69 -9.57 -8.99 -15.36
C THR A 69 -9.71 -8.68 -13.88
N GLY A 70 -10.93 -8.33 -13.45
CA GLY A 70 -11.20 -8.03 -12.05
C GLY A 70 -10.74 -9.16 -11.13
N PHE A 71 -10.54 -8.85 -9.84
CA PHE A 71 -10.19 -9.87 -8.87
C PHE A 71 -11.27 -10.97 -8.82
N PRO A 72 -10.89 -12.25 -8.76
CA PRO A 72 -11.83 -13.31 -8.47
C PRO A 72 -12.51 -13.03 -7.12
N THR A 73 -13.82 -13.29 -7.04
CA THR A 73 -14.63 -12.95 -5.87
C THR A 73 -14.46 -13.89 -4.69
N GLU A 74 -13.96 -15.12 -4.90
CA GLU A 74 -13.77 -16.09 -3.81
C GLU A 74 -12.37 -16.72 -3.81
N PRO A 75 -11.66 -16.73 -2.66
CA PRO A 75 -10.40 -17.42 -2.52
C PRO A 75 -10.61 -18.94 -2.49
N GLY A 76 -9.94 -19.66 -3.40
CA GLY A 76 -10.06 -21.11 -3.50
C GLY A 76 -9.14 -21.88 -2.55
N VAL A 77 -8.18 -21.23 -1.88
CA VAL A 77 -7.27 -21.90 -0.94
C VAL A 77 -6.64 -20.95 0.08
N ARG A 78 -6.35 -21.48 1.28
CA ARG A 78 -5.56 -20.80 2.32
C ARG A 78 -4.09 -21.22 2.29
N VAL A 79 -3.19 -20.25 2.49
CA VAL A 79 -1.73 -20.44 2.44
C VAL A 79 -1.05 -19.81 3.65
N SER A 80 0.07 -20.39 4.06
CA SER A 80 0.90 -19.85 5.15
C SER A 80 2.01 -18.98 4.57
N ALA A 81 2.27 -17.83 5.19
CA ALA A 81 3.35 -16.94 4.75
C ALA A 81 4.38 -16.72 5.86
N ALA A 82 5.66 -16.79 5.46
CA ALA A 82 6.75 -16.33 6.28
C ALA A 82 6.84 -14.81 6.11
N ILE A 83 6.20 -14.09 7.02
CA ILE A 83 6.16 -12.63 6.96
C ILE A 83 7.57 -12.11 7.23
N THR A 84 8.18 -11.56 6.19
CA THR A 84 9.48 -10.91 6.24
C THR A 84 9.25 -9.49 5.77
N ALA A 85 9.73 -8.48 6.51
CA ALA A 85 9.75 -7.12 5.99
C ALA A 85 10.61 -7.10 4.72
N PRO A 86 10.17 -6.42 3.64
CA PRO A 86 11.03 -6.27 2.49
C PRO A 86 12.32 -5.58 2.94
N ALA A 87 13.47 -6.11 2.50
CA ALA A 87 14.68 -5.29 2.50
C ALA A 87 14.33 -4.04 1.70
N SER A 88 14.53 -2.85 2.28
CA SER A 88 14.29 -1.60 1.57
C SER A 88 14.99 -1.68 0.23
N LEU A 89 14.21 -1.68 -0.87
CA LEU A 89 14.75 -1.58 -2.22
C LEU A 89 15.27 -0.17 -2.52
N ALA A 90 15.42 0.68 -1.49
CA ALA A 90 16.20 1.90 -1.60
C ALA A 90 17.63 1.52 -1.98
N ALA A 91 17.89 1.43 -3.28
CA ALA A 91 19.22 1.53 -3.81
C ALA A 91 19.79 2.85 -3.28
N PRO A 92 20.96 2.86 -2.63
CA PRO A 92 21.59 4.11 -2.24
C PRO A 92 21.76 4.95 -3.52
N ALA A 93 21.04 6.07 -3.60
CA ALA A 93 21.24 7.02 -4.68
C ALA A 93 22.59 7.72 -4.43
N SER A 94 23.61 7.38 -5.21
CA SER A 94 24.86 8.13 -5.22
C SER A 94 24.64 9.41 -6.02
N LEU A 95 24.69 10.56 -5.34
CA LEU A 95 24.71 11.85 -6.02
C LEU A 95 26.06 12.01 -6.74
N PRO A 96 26.09 12.46 -8.01
CA PRO A 96 27.33 12.70 -8.72
C PRO A 96 28.16 13.79 -8.01
N PRO A 97 29.50 13.72 -8.05
CA PRO A 97 30.36 14.79 -7.56
C PRO A 97 29.98 16.13 -8.20
N GLY A 98 29.69 17.15 -7.39
CA GLY A 98 29.26 18.47 -7.88
C GLY A 98 27.74 18.65 -8.00
N TYR A 99 26.92 17.71 -7.54
CA TYR A 99 25.49 17.95 -7.36
C TYR A 99 25.28 19.11 -6.38
N ILE A 100 24.81 20.25 -6.90
CA ILE A 100 24.31 21.36 -6.11
C ILE A 100 22.78 21.23 -6.13
N PRO A 101 22.13 20.89 -5.01
CA PRO A 101 20.68 20.91 -4.97
C PRO A 101 20.20 22.35 -5.22
N SER A 102 19.29 22.54 -6.18
CA SER A 102 18.54 23.79 -6.24
C SER A 102 17.79 23.97 -4.91
N PRO A 103 17.68 25.19 -4.37
CA PRO A 103 16.78 25.45 -3.24
C PRO A 103 15.40 24.85 -3.52
N GLY A 104 14.98 23.88 -2.69
CA GLY A 104 13.77 23.04 -2.92
C GLY A 104 14.04 21.56 -3.19
N ALA A 105 15.28 21.17 -3.51
CA ALA A 105 15.71 19.78 -3.70
C ALA A 105 16.23 19.14 -2.40
N ILE A 106 15.50 19.30 -1.30
CA ILE A 106 15.73 18.58 -0.04
C ILE A 106 15.13 17.17 -0.23
N PRO A 107 15.75 16.08 0.27
CA PRO A 107 15.07 14.78 0.32
C PRO A 107 13.73 14.97 1.07
N LEU A 108 12.63 14.82 0.33
CA LEU A 108 11.27 15.10 0.77
C LEU A 108 10.85 14.02 1.76
N PHE A 109 11.35 14.05 2.99
CA PHE A 109 10.70 13.41 4.13
C PHE A 109 10.94 14.27 5.37
N VAL A 110 9.88 14.92 5.83
CA VAL A 110 9.92 15.81 7.00
C VAL A 110 9.05 15.22 8.08
N ARG A 111 9.52 15.28 9.33
CA ARG A 111 8.65 14.99 10.47
C ARG A 111 7.73 16.19 10.68
N VAL A 112 6.43 15.93 10.65
CA VAL A 112 5.40 16.95 10.83
C VAL A 112 4.53 16.55 12.00
N THR A 113 4.23 17.51 12.87
CA THR A 113 3.17 17.40 13.87
C THR A 113 2.03 18.30 13.42
N LEU A 114 0.83 17.74 13.29
CA LEU A 114 -0.33 18.51 12.85
C LEU A 114 -0.67 19.61 13.86
N THR A 115 -0.86 20.84 13.40
CA THR A 115 -1.29 21.97 14.26
C THR A 115 -2.80 22.13 14.31
N ALA A 116 -3.52 21.51 13.38
CA ALA A 116 -4.97 21.53 13.27
C ALA A 116 -5.49 20.16 12.84
N ARG A 117 -6.83 20.00 12.79
CA ARG A 117 -7.44 18.83 12.16
C ARG A 117 -7.16 18.86 10.66
N THR A 118 -6.75 17.73 10.08
CA THR A 118 -6.35 17.66 8.67
C THR A 118 -6.89 16.40 8.03
N LEU A 119 -7.37 16.53 6.79
CA LEU A 119 -7.84 15.41 6.00
C LEU A 119 -6.69 14.69 5.31
N PHE A 120 -6.78 13.37 5.33
CA PHE A 120 -5.88 12.46 4.67
C PHE A 120 -6.67 11.41 3.90
N TYR A 121 -6.06 10.91 2.84
CA TYR A 121 -6.72 10.05 1.86
C TYR A 121 -5.93 8.76 1.71
N ARG A 122 -6.61 7.65 1.44
CA ARG A 122 -5.98 6.35 1.24
C ARG A 122 -6.72 5.59 0.16
N PHE A 123 -6.02 5.37 -0.95
CA PHE A 123 -6.53 4.63 -2.09
C PHE A 123 -6.45 3.13 -1.82
N SER A 124 -7.50 2.40 -2.17
CA SER A 124 -7.58 0.96 -1.95
C SER A 124 -8.39 0.31 -3.06
N GLY A 125 -8.01 -0.92 -3.44
CA GLY A 125 -8.85 -1.77 -4.28
C GLY A 125 -10.00 -2.44 -3.51
N MET A 126 -10.03 -2.31 -2.18
CA MET A 126 -10.89 -3.07 -1.26
C MET A 126 -11.79 -2.17 -0.43
N ALA A 127 -12.98 -2.65 -0.10
CA ALA A 127 -13.98 -1.95 0.71
C ALA A 127 -13.61 -1.83 2.21
N ILE A 128 -12.65 -2.63 2.69
CA ILE A 128 -12.20 -2.64 4.08
C ILE A 128 -10.74 -2.16 4.14
N ASP A 129 -10.46 -1.21 5.04
CA ASP A 129 -9.09 -0.75 5.30
C ASP A 129 -8.45 -1.62 6.39
N PRO A 130 -7.44 -2.44 6.06
CA PRO A 130 -6.79 -3.33 7.02
C PRO A 130 -5.96 -2.61 8.08
N CYS A 131 -5.70 -1.31 7.92
CA CYS A 131 -4.97 -0.51 8.88
C CYS A 131 -5.87 0.20 9.91
N PHE A 132 -7.19 0.05 9.79
CA PHE A 132 -8.18 0.64 10.68
C PHE A 132 -8.96 -0.44 11.43
N ASP A 133 -8.88 -0.43 12.77
CA ASP A 133 -9.54 -1.44 13.62
C ASP A 133 -11.00 -1.11 13.98
N GLY A 134 -11.58 -0.06 13.38
CA GLY A 134 -12.90 0.48 13.74
C GLY A 134 -12.81 1.75 14.60
N ARG A 135 -11.67 2.02 15.22
CA ARG A 135 -11.44 3.20 16.07
C ARG A 135 -10.11 3.89 15.77
N THR A 136 -9.07 3.12 15.48
CA THR A 136 -7.69 3.55 15.46
C THR A 136 -7.07 3.19 14.13
N LEU A 137 -6.35 4.15 13.54
CA LEU A 137 -5.40 3.88 12.47
C LEU A 137 -4.06 3.47 13.06
N ARG A 138 -3.55 2.33 12.60
CA ARG A 138 -2.28 1.77 13.08
C ARG A 138 -1.10 2.67 12.70
N ARG A 139 -0.07 2.69 13.54
CA ARG A 139 1.24 3.25 13.21
C ARG A 139 1.77 2.64 11.90
N GLY A 140 2.53 3.42 11.15
CA GLY A 140 3.10 3.01 9.88
C GLY A 140 2.12 2.99 8.71
N THR A 141 0.84 3.32 8.93
CA THR A 141 -0.14 3.51 7.84
C THR A 141 0.29 4.67 6.96
N TYR A 142 0.34 4.43 5.66
CA TYR A 142 0.54 5.40 4.62
C TYR A 142 -0.80 5.99 4.15
N LEU A 143 -0.76 7.28 3.92
CA LEU A 143 -1.84 8.15 3.51
C LEU A 143 -1.29 9.09 2.44
N THR A 144 -2.16 9.82 1.76
CA THR A 144 -1.80 10.98 0.94
C THR A 144 -2.52 12.23 1.45
N THR A 145 -2.01 13.39 1.05
CA THR A 145 -2.50 14.70 1.47
C THR A 145 -3.68 15.15 0.62
N GLU A 146 -4.47 16.10 1.13
CA GLU A 146 -5.53 16.75 0.37
C GLU A 146 -5.01 17.41 -0.92
N SER A 147 -3.85 18.06 -0.88
CA SER A 147 -3.30 18.68 -2.10
C SER A 147 -2.88 17.66 -3.14
N ASP A 148 -2.37 16.50 -2.73
CA ASP A 148 -1.86 15.49 -3.67
C ASP A 148 -2.93 14.55 -4.22
N HIS A 149 -3.99 14.24 -3.45
CA HIS A 149 -5.06 13.36 -3.93
C HIS A 149 -5.76 13.92 -5.17
N GLY A 150 -5.86 15.25 -5.32
CA GLY A 150 -6.44 15.89 -6.49
C GLY A 150 -5.68 15.61 -7.79
N TYR A 151 -4.41 15.22 -7.70
CA TYR A 151 -3.59 14.78 -8.83
C TYR A 151 -3.57 13.25 -9.01
N ALA A 152 -4.12 12.49 -8.06
CA ALA A 152 -4.42 11.06 -8.17
C ALA A 152 -5.94 10.88 -8.40
N ASN A 153 -6.47 11.55 -9.42
CA ASN A 153 -7.90 11.68 -9.67
C ASN A 153 -8.61 10.39 -10.16
N THR A 154 -7.86 9.34 -10.46
CA THR A 154 -8.40 8.01 -10.79
C THR A 154 -7.70 6.94 -9.96
N GLY A 155 -8.36 5.77 -9.83
CA GLY A 155 -7.76 4.62 -9.17
C GLY A 155 -6.43 4.19 -9.77
N PHE A 156 -6.29 4.31 -11.09
CA PHE A 156 -5.05 3.98 -11.80
C PHE A 156 -3.98 5.07 -11.65
N ALA A 157 -4.37 6.35 -11.60
CA ALA A 157 -3.44 7.44 -11.31
C ALA A 157 -2.80 7.26 -9.93
N ALA A 158 -3.56 6.77 -8.94
CA ALA A 158 -3.04 6.45 -7.62
C ALA A 158 -1.95 5.36 -7.65
N VAL A 159 -2.10 4.32 -8.48
CA VAL A 159 -1.08 3.28 -8.68
C VAL A 159 0.25 3.90 -9.11
N GLY A 160 0.23 4.70 -10.17
CA GLY A 160 1.43 5.32 -10.72
C GLY A 160 2.07 6.31 -9.75
N ARG A 161 1.24 7.17 -9.15
CA ARG A 161 1.67 8.29 -8.29
C ARG A 161 2.20 7.84 -6.93
N TYR A 162 1.61 6.80 -6.35
CA TYR A 162 2.02 6.23 -5.06
C TYR A 162 2.87 4.96 -5.19
N ALA A 163 3.34 4.68 -6.41
CA ALA A 163 4.17 3.54 -6.75
C ALA A 163 3.67 2.24 -6.09
N LEU A 164 2.39 1.93 -6.29
CA LEU A 164 1.76 0.79 -5.64
C LEU A 164 2.26 -0.53 -6.26
N PRO A 165 2.47 -1.60 -5.45
CA PRO A 165 3.03 -2.85 -5.97
C PRO A 165 2.15 -3.59 -6.97
N LEU A 166 0.83 -3.38 -6.89
CA LEU A 166 -0.13 -4.00 -7.80
C LEU A 166 -0.69 -2.95 -8.75
N PRO A 167 -0.61 -3.17 -10.07
CA PRO A 167 -1.12 -2.24 -11.08
C PRO A 167 -2.64 -2.36 -11.25
N VAL A 168 -3.37 -2.60 -10.17
CA VAL A 168 -4.83 -2.68 -10.19
C VAL A 168 -5.38 -1.34 -9.68
N PRO A 169 -6.27 -0.68 -10.43
CA PRO A 169 -6.86 0.58 -10.00
C PRO A 169 -7.49 0.48 -8.61
N ALA A 170 -7.29 1.51 -7.80
CA ALA A 170 -8.07 1.66 -6.58
C ALA A 170 -9.54 1.95 -6.93
N SER A 171 -10.47 1.22 -6.32
CA SER A 171 -11.91 1.41 -6.47
C SER A 171 -12.53 2.16 -5.29
N ILE A 172 -11.76 2.32 -4.20
CA ILE A 172 -12.21 2.91 -2.95
C ILE A 172 -11.20 3.96 -2.47
N LEU A 173 -11.72 5.07 -1.95
CA LEU A 173 -10.97 6.12 -1.29
C LEU A 173 -11.46 6.23 0.16
N PHE A 174 -10.60 5.88 1.11
CA PHE A 174 -10.84 6.16 2.52
C PHE A 174 -10.38 7.57 2.83
N VAL A 175 -11.24 8.34 3.50
CA VAL A 175 -10.89 9.69 3.97
C VAL A 175 -10.89 9.68 5.49
N TYR A 176 -9.79 10.14 6.07
CA TYR A 176 -9.58 10.22 7.51
C TYR A 176 -9.28 11.65 7.91
N GLN A 177 -10.00 12.16 8.92
CA GLN A 177 -9.62 13.40 9.58
C GLN A 177 -8.77 13.06 10.81
N LEU A 178 -7.50 13.46 10.79
CA LEU A 178 -6.60 13.28 11.92
C LEU A 178 -6.61 14.54 12.81
N PRO A 179 -6.56 14.39 14.15
CA PRO A 179 -6.54 15.53 15.05
C PRO A 179 -5.19 16.26 15.04
N ALA A 180 -5.20 17.51 15.54
CA ALA A 180 -3.97 18.21 15.90
C ALA A 180 -3.14 17.39 16.90
N GLY A 181 -1.82 17.53 16.86
CA GLY A 181 -0.86 16.75 17.64
C GLY A 181 -0.49 15.40 17.01
N THR A 182 -1.09 15.01 15.89
CA THR A 182 -0.72 13.76 15.20
C THR A 182 0.66 13.89 14.56
N ASP A 183 1.53 12.92 14.84
CA ASP A 183 2.90 12.86 14.34
C ASP A 183 3.02 12.00 13.08
N LEU A 184 3.58 12.59 12.02
CA LEU A 184 3.71 12.00 10.70
C LEU A 184 5.14 12.16 10.18
N PHE A 185 5.54 11.25 9.29
CA PHE A 185 6.53 11.55 8.26
C PHE A 185 5.80 11.94 6.99
N VAL A 186 6.18 13.03 6.33
CA VAL A 186 5.55 13.47 5.07
C VAL A 186 6.62 13.63 4.02
N GLY A 187 6.41 13.06 2.84
CA GLY A 187 7.43 13.01 1.82
C GLY A 187 6.95 12.68 0.42
N THR A 188 7.88 12.64 -0.53
CA THR A 188 7.59 12.26 -1.92
C THR A 188 7.88 10.80 -2.16
N VAL A 189 6.95 10.13 -2.82
CA VAL A 189 7.04 8.71 -3.16
C VAL A 189 8.13 8.50 -4.21
N MET A 190 9.07 7.61 -3.92
CA MET A 190 10.10 7.23 -4.89
C MET A 190 9.52 6.30 -5.96
N PRO A 191 10.05 6.34 -7.21
CA PRO A 191 9.71 5.35 -8.22
C PRO A 191 9.96 3.92 -7.69
N ASN A 192 9.00 3.02 -7.87
CA ASN A 192 9.11 1.63 -7.44
C ASN A 192 8.13 0.73 -8.22
N TYR A 193 8.38 -0.58 -8.26
CA TYR A 193 7.51 -1.59 -8.92
C TYR A 193 7.14 -1.25 -10.39
N GLY A 194 8.04 -0.59 -11.12
CA GLY A 194 7.79 -0.13 -12.49
C GLY A 194 6.84 1.07 -12.60
N GLN A 195 6.47 1.68 -11.48
CA GLN A 195 5.64 2.88 -11.39
C GLN A 195 6.51 4.14 -11.20
N ALA A 196 6.01 5.27 -11.68
CA ALA A 196 6.74 6.54 -11.68
C ALA A 196 6.94 7.13 -10.28
N GLY A 197 6.04 6.90 -9.33
CA GLY A 197 6.03 7.60 -8.04
C GLY A 197 5.73 9.08 -8.20
N GLY A 198 6.33 9.92 -7.36
CA GLY A 198 6.22 11.38 -7.41
C GLY A 198 5.03 11.98 -6.67
N GLY A 199 4.15 11.15 -6.11
CA GLY A 199 3.10 11.58 -5.18
C GLY A 199 3.66 12.08 -3.85
N VAL A 200 2.80 12.70 -3.04
CA VAL A 200 3.13 13.09 -1.66
C VAL A 200 2.44 12.13 -0.71
N GLU A 201 3.21 11.38 0.06
CA GLU A 201 2.70 10.47 1.08
C GLU A 201 2.93 10.99 2.50
N ALA A 202 2.06 10.59 3.41
CA ALA A 202 2.20 10.78 4.84
C ALA A 202 2.14 9.42 5.54
N ARG A 203 3.07 9.16 6.46
CA ARG A 203 3.16 7.92 7.23
C ARG A 203 3.02 8.18 8.72
N LEU A 204 2.05 7.51 9.36
CA LEU A 204 1.83 7.61 10.80
C LEU A 204 3.03 7.11 11.62
N ARG A 205 3.47 7.89 12.61
CA ARG A 205 4.53 7.47 13.54
C ARG A 205 4.02 6.70 14.74
N ALA A 206 2.79 6.96 15.13
CA ALA A 206 2.09 6.30 16.23
C ALA A 206 0.67 5.96 15.77
N ASP A 207 -0.01 5.12 16.55
CA ASP A 207 -1.43 4.87 16.35
C ASP A 207 -2.20 6.20 16.51
N ALA A 208 -3.17 6.45 15.65
CA ALA A 208 -3.95 7.68 15.65
C ALA A 208 -5.45 7.35 15.69
N VAL A 209 -6.22 8.12 16.44
CA VAL A 209 -7.68 8.01 16.48
C VAL A 209 -8.25 9.11 15.57
N PRO A 210 -8.76 8.77 14.37
CA PRO A 210 -9.37 9.76 13.51
C PRO A 210 -10.59 10.39 14.19
N THR A 211 -10.78 11.70 14.03
CA THR A 211 -11.97 12.39 14.51
C THR A 211 -13.17 12.17 13.59
N TRP A 212 -12.91 11.75 12.35
CA TRP A 212 -13.91 11.45 11.34
C TRP A 212 -13.36 10.50 10.28
N LYS A 213 -14.24 9.67 9.71
CA LYS A 213 -13.95 8.74 8.61
C LYS A 213 -15.12 8.74 7.62
N THR A 214 -14.83 8.76 6.33
CA THR A 214 -15.78 8.35 5.28
C THR A 214 -15.13 7.45 4.24
N ILE A 215 -15.96 6.85 3.40
CA ILE A 215 -15.56 5.98 2.29
C ILE A 215 -16.23 6.53 1.03
N ILE A 216 -15.44 6.72 -0.02
CA ILE A 216 -15.91 7.20 -1.32
C ILE A 216 -15.60 6.11 -2.34
N ALA A 217 -16.61 5.72 -3.13
CA ALA A 217 -16.40 4.88 -4.30
C ALA A 217 -15.78 5.73 -5.41
N LEU A 218 -14.68 5.25 -5.99
CA LEU A 218 -14.05 5.88 -7.13
C LEU A 218 -14.78 5.43 -8.42
N PRO A 219 -14.85 6.28 -9.45
CA PRO A 219 -15.45 5.89 -10.71
C PRO A 219 -14.62 4.76 -11.35
N ASP A 220 -15.32 3.79 -11.94
CA ASP A 220 -14.71 2.85 -12.88
C ASP A 220 -14.31 3.65 -14.14
N TYR A 221 -13.01 3.71 -14.44
CA TYR A 221 -12.47 4.34 -15.65
C TYR A 221 -11.86 3.28 -16.56
#